data_AF-A0A2E1XJX4-F1
#
_entry.id   AF-A0A2E1XJX4-F1
#
_cell.length_a   1.000
_cell.length_b   1.000
_cell.length_c   1.000
_cell.angle_alpha   90.00
_cell.angle_beta   90.00
_cell.angle_gamma   90.00
#
_symmetry.space_group_name_H-M   'P 1'
#
loop_
_entity.id
_entity.type
_entity.pdbx_description
1 polymer ?
#
loop_
_entity_poly.entity_id
_entity_poly.type
_entity_poly.pdbx_seq_one_letter_code
_entity_poly.pdbx_strand_id
1 'polypeptide(L)'
;MGKPLHKAGLTVALLLGACAGGEDMNETYGPPRYALEDCRRVALIDFESGDPVRGAEDMALDLEGGRLFISAYDRRAVKKAARRNREAPPHGGVYAVSLDTLFDPQTDNVTVSSLAAPNDFAGGLRPHGLSYDAKNQELVFINRSYRRDGRRWRMTPHLRRIGANGEMFVGAPAPAHCAANDVAADDSKVVTTFDHASCGIGAGLENVFRLKRSGVADEDGPVFSKAAYANGIARLAEDELAVAATRESAILLLKNSDDGLVEGGRIALPGRPDNLTVAENGMLVAALHPSLSKLAAARKFGFGKAPSRIVEADPRTGAVTLLFDDPQAALFSAATAAAETENGLVAGSVLDEGLLVCRADA
;
A
#
# COMPACT_ATOMS: atom_id res chain seq x y z
N MET A 1 -45.14 -36.30 25.45
CA MET A 1 -44.30 -36.26 24.23
C MET A 1 -44.02 -34.81 23.92
N GLY A 2 -42.84 -34.32 24.28
CA GLY A 2 -42.49 -32.91 24.16
C GLY A 2 -41.05 -32.73 23.71
N LYS A 3 -40.84 -31.86 22.72
CA LYS A 3 -40.13 -30.58 22.85
C LYS A 3 -40.16 -29.84 21.50
N PRO A 4 -40.43 -28.51 21.48
CA PRO A 4 -40.41 -27.70 20.27
C PRO A 4 -39.00 -27.18 19.94
N LEU A 5 -38.75 -26.92 18.65
CA LEU A 5 -37.54 -26.28 18.13
C LEU A 5 -37.40 -24.84 18.66
N HIS A 6 -36.27 -24.54 19.30
CA HIS A 6 -35.84 -23.15 19.52
C HIS A 6 -35.00 -22.65 18.33
N LYS A 7 -35.52 -21.64 17.64
CA LYS A 7 -34.75 -20.78 16.74
C LYS A 7 -33.87 -19.85 17.58
N ALA A 8 -32.55 -20.03 17.53
CA ALA A 8 -31.62 -19.06 18.07
C ALA A 8 -31.45 -17.90 17.07
N GLY A 9 -32.06 -16.75 17.38
CA GLY A 9 -31.78 -15.49 16.70
C GLY A 9 -30.43 -14.95 17.18
N LEU A 10 -29.48 -14.80 16.25
CA LEU A 10 -28.20 -14.16 16.52
C LEU A 10 -28.37 -12.65 16.34
N THR A 11 -28.60 -11.94 17.44
CA THR A 11 -28.61 -10.47 17.47
C THR A 11 -27.16 -9.98 17.50
N VAL A 12 -26.68 -9.47 16.36
CA VAL A 12 -25.38 -8.77 16.30
C VAL A 12 -25.58 -7.37 16.86
N ALA A 13 -25.10 -7.13 18.08
CA ALA A 13 -25.03 -5.81 18.67
C ALA A 13 -23.91 -5.01 17.98
N LEU A 14 -24.29 -3.97 17.22
CA LEU A 14 -23.36 -2.93 16.77
C LEU A 14 -23.00 -2.05 17.98
N LEU A 15 -21.78 -2.21 18.49
CA LEU A 15 -21.18 -1.24 19.41
C LEU A 15 -20.71 -0.03 18.60
N LEU A 16 -21.50 1.04 18.62
CA LEU A 16 -21.10 2.39 18.24
C LEU A 16 -20.16 2.92 19.33
N GLY A 17 -18.86 2.84 19.07
CA GLY A 17 -17.82 3.37 19.94
C GLY A 17 -17.23 4.67 19.41
N ALA A 18 -17.55 5.76 20.12
CA ALA A 18 -16.83 7.03 20.27
C ALA A 18 -16.51 7.87 19.02
N CYS A 19 -17.26 8.98 18.89
CA CYS A 19 -16.78 10.21 18.27
C CYS A 19 -15.58 10.73 19.07
N ALA A 20 -14.36 10.48 18.59
CA ALA A 20 -13.19 11.25 19.02
C ALA A 20 -13.31 12.64 18.37
N GLY A 21 -13.11 13.68 19.19
CA GLY A 21 -13.27 15.08 18.80
C GLY A 21 -12.43 15.43 17.57
N GLY A 22 -13.04 16.23 16.69
CA GLY A 22 -12.29 16.95 15.67
C GLY A 22 -11.52 18.05 16.36
N GLU A 23 -10.33 17.75 16.88
CA GLU A 23 -9.31 18.80 16.95
C GLU A 23 -9.11 19.31 15.53
N ASP A 24 -9.09 20.64 15.38
CA ASP A 24 -8.84 21.24 14.08
C ASP A 24 -7.43 20.83 13.66
N MET A 25 -7.37 20.02 12.61
CA MET A 25 -6.13 19.47 12.07
C MET A 25 -5.14 20.58 11.71
N ASN A 26 -5.66 21.73 11.27
CA ASN A 26 -4.86 22.90 10.95
C ASN A 26 -4.27 23.57 12.20
N GLU A 27 -4.94 23.48 13.36
CA GLU A 27 -4.39 24.00 14.62
C GLU A 27 -3.22 23.14 15.13
N THR A 28 -3.25 21.84 14.89
CA THR A 28 -2.23 20.91 15.41
C THR A 28 -1.03 20.74 14.47
N TYR A 29 -1.27 20.68 13.16
CA TYR A 29 -0.23 20.35 12.17
C TYR A 29 0.02 21.46 11.13
N GLY A 30 -0.69 22.59 11.23
CA GLY A 30 -0.67 23.63 10.20
C GLY A 30 -1.46 23.24 8.95
N PRO A 31 -1.57 24.16 7.97
CA PRO A 31 -2.16 23.84 6.67
C PRO A 31 -1.29 22.82 5.90
N PRO A 32 -1.88 22.02 4.99
CA PRO A 32 -1.10 21.14 4.13
C PRO A 32 -0.15 21.94 3.22
N ARG A 33 1.04 21.39 2.96
CA ARG A 33 2.04 21.98 2.04
C ARG A 33 1.49 22.16 0.62
N TYR A 34 0.70 21.20 0.14
CA TYR A 34 0.04 21.23 -1.15
C TYR A 34 -1.48 21.36 -0.93
N ALA A 35 -2.04 22.48 -1.36
CA ALA A 35 -3.48 22.69 -1.39
C ALA A 35 -4.13 21.85 -2.50
N LEU A 36 -5.47 21.77 -2.51
CA LEU A 36 -6.16 20.96 -3.52
C LEU A 36 -5.97 21.52 -4.94
N GLU A 37 -5.87 22.84 -5.06
CA GLU A 37 -5.65 23.59 -6.28
C GLU A 37 -4.24 23.40 -6.87
N ASP A 38 -3.25 23.06 -6.05
CA ASP A 38 -1.87 22.75 -6.45
C ASP A 38 -1.75 21.36 -7.08
N CYS A 39 -2.83 20.58 -6.96
CA CYS A 39 -2.89 19.19 -7.32
C CYS A 39 -3.82 18.93 -8.49
N ARG A 40 -3.45 17.96 -9.30
CA ARG A 40 -4.25 17.47 -10.42
C ARG A 40 -4.15 15.96 -10.51
N ARG A 41 -5.05 15.37 -11.30
CA ARG A 41 -5.00 13.94 -11.61
C ARG A 41 -4.30 13.72 -12.94
N VAL A 42 -3.34 12.81 -12.95
CA VAL A 42 -2.70 12.31 -14.17
C VAL A 42 -3.25 10.93 -14.45
N ALA A 43 -3.96 10.76 -15.56
CA ALA A 43 -4.43 9.44 -15.97
C ALA A 43 -3.25 8.58 -16.43
N LEU A 44 -3.16 7.34 -15.95
CA LEU A 44 -2.25 6.35 -16.49
C LEU A 44 -3.04 5.43 -17.40
N ILE A 45 -2.61 5.28 -18.64
CA ILE A 45 -3.27 4.43 -19.65
C ILE A 45 -2.32 3.28 -19.98
N ASP A 46 -2.77 2.06 -19.77
CA ASP A 46 -1.98 0.88 -20.09
C ASP A 46 -1.90 0.70 -21.61
N PHE A 47 -0.68 0.66 -22.16
CA PHE A 47 -0.44 0.61 -23.61
C PHE A 47 -1.03 -0.64 -24.28
N GLU A 48 -0.96 -1.79 -23.61
CA GLU A 48 -1.38 -3.07 -24.19
C GLU A 48 -2.90 -3.20 -24.25
N SER A 49 -3.59 -2.81 -23.17
CA SER A 49 -5.05 -2.92 -23.08
C SER A 49 -5.80 -1.67 -23.56
N GLY A 50 -5.16 -0.50 -23.53
CA GLY A 50 -5.81 0.80 -23.72
C GLY A 50 -6.70 1.23 -22.54
N ASP A 51 -6.75 0.43 -21.46
CA ASP A 51 -7.58 0.71 -20.30
C ASP A 51 -6.85 1.64 -19.31
N PRO A 52 -7.58 2.47 -18.54
CA PRO A 52 -7.01 3.21 -17.43
C PRO A 52 -6.43 2.27 -16.37
N VAL A 53 -5.19 2.54 -15.96
CA VAL A 53 -4.55 1.86 -14.82
C VAL A 53 -5.28 2.29 -13.55
N ARG A 54 -5.83 1.30 -12.85
CA ARG A 54 -6.56 1.44 -11.59
C ARG A 54 -5.85 0.73 -10.46
N GLY A 55 -5.94 1.31 -9.27
CA GLY A 55 -5.40 0.65 -8.09
C GLY A 55 -3.89 0.72 -8.03
N ALA A 56 -3.29 1.88 -8.36
CA ALA A 56 -1.88 2.19 -8.12
C ALA A 56 -1.63 2.15 -6.62
N GLU A 57 -1.29 0.98 -6.12
CA GLU A 57 -1.40 0.65 -4.70
C GLU A 57 -0.13 1.01 -3.96
N ASP A 58 1.02 0.80 -4.61
CA ASP A 58 2.33 1.13 -4.05
C ASP A 58 3.28 1.74 -5.09
N MET A 59 4.35 2.39 -4.62
CA MET A 59 5.34 3.07 -5.46
C MET A 59 6.75 3.11 -4.87
N ALA A 60 7.76 3.18 -5.74
CA ALA A 60 9.15 3.41 -5.36
C ALA A 60 9.80 4.44 -6.27
N LEU A 61 10.68 5.27 -5.70
CA LEU A 61 11.42 6.29 -6.42
C LEU A 61 12.75 5.76 -6.95
N ASP A 62 13.05 6.10 -8.20
CA ASP A 62 14.39 6.04 -8.79
C ASP A 62 14.84 7.47 -9.04
N LEU A 63 15.46 8.08 -8.04
CA LEU A 63 15.90 9.47 -8.10
C LEU A 63 17.01 9.67 -9.13
N GLU A 64 17.95 8.72 -9.22
CA GLU A 64 19.04 8.79 -10.19
C GLU A 64 18.53 8.71 -11.64
N GLY A 65 17.58 7.81 -11.91
CA GLY A 65 16.96 7.69 -13.24
C GLY A 65 15.81 8.67 -13.50
N GLY A 66 15.37 9.45 -12.51
CA GLY A 66 14.24 10.36 -12.62
C GLY A 66 12.90 9.66 -12.90
N ARG A 67 12.66 8.50 -12.27
CA ARG A 67 11.48 7.65 -12.53
C ARG A 67 10.71 7.31 -11.25
N LEU A 68 9.42 7.07 -11.41
CA LEU A 68 8.55 6.47 -10.42
C LEU A 68 8.14 5.08 -10.88
N PHE A 69 8.41 4.08 -10.05
CA PHE A 69 7.88 2.72 -10.22
C PHE A 69 6.55 2.57 -9.50
N ILE A 70 5.60 1.87 -10.11
CA ILE A 70 4.22 1.77 -9.62
C ILE A 70 3.75 0.33 -9.74
N SER A 71 3.22 -0.23 -8.64
CA SER A 71 2.44 -1.46 -8.71
C SER A 71 0.97 -1.12 -8.83
N ALA A 72 0.27 -1.73 -9.77
CA ALA A 72 -1.16 -1.49 -9.89
C ALA A 72 -1.96 -2.71 -10.33
N TYR A 73 -3.15 -2.86 -9.76
CA TYR A 73 -4.22 -3.71 -10.31
C TYR A 73 -5.58 -3.37 -9.71
N ASP A 74 -6.66 -3.52 -10.47
CA ASP A 74 -8.02 -3.39 -9.94
C ASP A 74 -8.40 -4.58 -9.05
N ARG A 75 -8.08 -4.45 -7.75
CA ARG A 75 -8.38 -5.47 -6.74
C ARG A 75 -9.87 -5.80 -6.63
N ARG A 76 -10.75 -4.85 -6.94
CA ARG A 76 -12.21 -5.07 -6.90
C ARG A 76 -12.66 -5.89 -8.10
N ALA A 77 -12.17 -5.58 -9.30
CA ALA A 77 -12.43 -6.36 -10.51
C ALA A 77 -11.93 -7.79 -10.36
N VAL A 78 -10.72 -7.99 -9.82
CA VAL A 78 -10.16 -9.32 -9.53
C VAL A 78 -11.04 -10.09 -8.54
N LYS A 79 -11.39 -9.50 -7.39
CA LYS A 79 -12.25 -10.17 -6.39
C LYS A 79 -13.63 -10.50 -6.96
N LYS A 80 -14.20 -9.61 -7.77
CA LYS A 80 -15.50 -9.82 -8.45
C LYS A 80 -15.40 -10.97 -9.46
N ALA A 81 -14.34 -11.03 -10.26
CA ALA A 81 -14.09 -12.09 -11.22
C ALA A 81 -13.90 -13.45 -10.52
N ALA A 82 -13.10 -13.48 -9.45
CA ALA A 82 -12.86 -14.66 -8.63
C ALA A 82 -14.16 -15.20 -7.99
N ARG A 83 -14.98 -14.31 -7.39
CA ARG A 83 -16.28 -14.71 -6.81
C ARG A 83 -17.27 -15.22 -7.86
N ARG A 84 -17.22 -14.68 -9.07
CA ARG A 84 -18.05 -15.12 -10.21
C ARG A 84 -17.46 -16.32 -10.95
N ASN A 85 -16.37 -16.90 -10.45
CA ASN A 85 -15.67 -18.05 -11.04
C ASN A 85 -15.33 -17.85 -12.53
N ARG A 86 -15.00 -16.62 -12.95
CA ARG A 86 -14.53 -16.33 -14.31
C ARG A 86 -13.27 -17.12 -14.64
N GLU A 87 -13.06 -17.40 -15.92
CA GLU A 87 -11.92 -18.20 -16.41
C GLU A 87 -10.57 -17.56 -16.12
N ALA A 88 -10.45 -16.24 -16.32
CA ALA A 88 -9.27 -15.46 -15.98
C ALA A 88 -9.67 -14.19 -15.20
N PRO A 89 -9.21 -14.01 -13.94
CA PRO A 89 -9.31 -12.74 -13.25
C PRO A 89 -8.43 -11.69 -13.95
N PRO A 90 -8.85 -10.41 -14.02
CA PRO A 90 -8.02 -9.34 -14.59
C PRO A 90 -6.61 -9.30 -14.03
N HIS A 91 -5.67 -8.82 -14.84
CA HIS A 91 -4.28 -8.62 -14.47
C HIS A 91 -4.04 -7.16 -14.08
N GLY A 92 -2.86 -6.90 -13.53
CA GLY A 92 -2.32 -5.56 -13.39
C GLY A 92 -0.92 -5.51 -13.99
N GLY A 93 -0.12 -4.56 -13.53
CA GLY A 93 1.22 -4.33 -14.04
C GLY A 93 2.14 -3.69 -13.01
N VAL A 94 3.44 -3.80 -13.29
CA VAL A 94 4.48 -3.00 -12.64
C VAL A 94 4.91 -1.99 -13.69
N TYR A 95 4.72 -0.70 -13.44
CA TYR A 95 4.92 0.36 -14.41
C TYR A 95 6.11 1.24 -14.01
N ALA A 96 6.69 1.92 -14.98
CA ALA A 96 7.63 3.01 -14.76
C ALA A 96 7.14 4.26 -15.50
N VAL A 97 7.27 5.42 -14.88
CA VAL A 97 6.96 6.72 -15.48
C VAL A 97 8.03 7.74 -15.12
N SER A 98 8.38 8.61 -16.06
CA SER A 98 9.30 9.72 -15.82
C SER A 98 8.68 10.76 -14.88
N LEU A 99 9.44 11.21 -13.89
CA LEU A 99 9.03 12.29 -12.98
C LEU A 99 8.82 13.60 -13.75
N ASP A 100 9.70 13.95 -14.69
CA ASP A 100 9.56 15.15 -15.53
C ASP A 100 8.23 15.12 -16.30
N THR A 101 7.87 13.95 -16.85
CA THR A 101 6.59 13.79 -17.55
C THR A 101 5.40 13.98 -16.61
N LEU A 102 5.46 13.43 -15.39
CA LEU A 102 4.39 13.61 -14.40
C LEU A 102 4.23 15.07 -13.96
N PHE A 103 5.34 15.76 -13.73
CA PHE A 103 5.34 17.13 -13.22
C PHE A 103 5.23 18.21 -14.31
N ASP A 104 5.28 17.86 -15.60
CA ASP A 104 4.89 18.76 -16.69
C ASP A 104 3.41 19.18 -16.49
N PRO A 105 3.11 20.49 -16.39
CA PRO A 105 1.76 20.97 -16.11
C PRO A 105 0.78 20.71 -17.26
N GLN A 106 1.26 20.34 -18.46
CA GLN A 106 0.44 20.00 -19.62
C GLN A 106 0.09 18.51 -19.70
N THR A 107 0.68 17.66 -18.84
CA THR A 107 0.50 16.20 -18.93
C THR A 107 -0.73 15.71 -18.19
N ASP A 108 -1.90 15.68 -18.81
CA ASP A 108 -3.12 15.12 -18.18
C ASP A 108 -3.20 13.59 -18.22
N ASN A 109 -2.45 12.96 -19.13
CA ASN A 109 -2.41 11.52 -19.28
C ASN A 109 -1.02 11.03 -19.71
N VAL A 110 -0.66 9.83 -19.28
CA VAL A 110 0.57 9.15 -19.67
C VAL A 110 0.23 7.73 -20.09
N THR A 111 0.72 7.34 -21.26
CA THR A 111 0.66 5.95 -21.71
C THR A 111 1.85 5.19 -21.11
N VAL A 112 1.58 4.09 -20.42
CA VAL A 112 2.58 3.27 -19.71
C VAL A 112 2.51 1.83 -20.17
N SER A 113 3.68 1.18 -20.25
CA SER A 113 3.78 -0.26 -20.49
C SER A 113 4.19 -0.95 -19.19
N SER A 114 3.59 -2.11 -18.89
CA SER A 114 4.07 -2.94 -17.79
C SER A 114 5.48 -3.44 -18.10
N LEU A 115 6.38 -3.34 -17.12
CA LEU A 115 7.74 -3.85 -17.15
C LEU A 115 7.80 -5.39 -17.16
N ALA A 116 6.68 -6.05 -16.90
CA ALA A 116 6.59 -7.51 -16.93
C ALA A 116 5.25 -7.97 -17.50
N ALA A 117 5.24 -9.06 -18.27
CA ALA A 117 4.02 -9.56 -18.89
C ALA A 117 3.24 -10.44 -17.90
N PRO A 118 1.89 -10.42 -17.90
CA PRO A 118 1.10 -11.27 -17.01
C PRO A 118 1.36 -12.77 -17.14
N ASN A 119 1.76 -13.22 -18.33
CA ASN A 119 2.04 -14.61 -18.64
C ASN A 119 3.37 -15.11 -18.09
N ASP A 120 4.28 -14.20 -17.68
CA ASP A 120 5.54 -14.57 -17.04
C ASP A 120 5.32 -15.11 -15.61
N PHE A 121 4.15 -14.84 -15.04
CA PHE A 121 3.81 -15.23 -13.68
C PHE A 121 2.71 -16.28 -13.68
N ALA A 122 3.03 -17.49 -13.22
CA ALA A 122 2.02 -18.53 -13.03
C ALA A 122 0.89 -18.06 -12.11
N GLY A 123 -0.33 -18.02 -12.64
CA GLY A 123 -1.51 -17.47 -11.96
C GLY A 123 -1.69 -15.97 -12.12
N GLY A 124 -0.93 -15.30 -12.99
CA GLY A 124 -1.05 -13.89 -13.41
C GLY A 124 -0.27 -12.88 -12.57
N LEU A 125 -0.06 -11.69 -13.15
CA LEU A 125 0.54 -10.51 -12.51
C LEU A 125 -0.50 -9.62 -11.82
N ARG A 126 -0.38 -9.47 -10.50
CA ARG A 126 -1.18 -8.62 -9.59
C ARG A 126 -0.27 -8.15 -8.45
N PRO A 127 0.65 -7.22 -8.74
CA PRO A 127 1.63 -6.75 -7.78
C PRO A 127 0.95 -5.98 -6.64
N HIS A 128 1.55 -6.00 -5.46
CA HIS A 128 1.12 -5.27 -4.26
C HIS A 128 2.29 -4.36 -3.85
N GLY A 129 2.79 -4.44 -2.62
CA GLY A 129 3.96 -3.66 -2.24
C GLY A 129 5.21 -3.98 -3.07
N LEU A 130 6.03 -2.95 -3.26
CA LEU A 130 7.19 -2.95 -4.15
C LEU A 130 8.35 -2.13 -3.56
N SER A 131 9.57 -2.60 -3.79
CA SER A 131 10.81 -1.92 -3.42
C SER A 131 11.71 -1.84 -4.63
N TYR A 132 12.38 -0.70 -4.80
CA TYR A 132 13.46 -0.53 -5.77
C TYR A 132 14.81 -0.69 -5.08
N ASP A 133 15.58 -1.68 -5.52
CA ASP A 133 16.97 -1.87 -5.14
C ASP A 133 17.85 -1.14 -6.17
N ALA A 134 18.22 0.09 -5.84
CA ALA A 134 19.04 0.93 -6.71
C ALA A 134 20.43 0.35 -6.98
N LYS A 135 21.00 -0.41 -6.05
CA LYS A 135 22.34 -1.00 -6.20
C LYS A 135 22.34 -2.07 -7.28
N ASN A 136 21.33 -2.94 -7.27
CA ASN A 136 21.19 -4.01 -8.25
C ASN A 136 20.36 -3.62 -9.47
N GLN A 137 19.75 -2.42 -9.48
CA GLN A 137 18.82 -1.97 -10.51
C GLN A 137 17.64 -2.94 -10.67
N GLU A 138 17.10 -3.42 -9.54
CA GLU A 138 16.04 -4.43 -9.48
C GLU A 138 14.79 -3.90 -8.77
N LEU A 139 13.63 -4.40 -9.19
CA LEU A 139 12.37 -4.24 -8.48
C LEU A 139 12.02 -5.55 -7.78
N VAL A 140 11.86 -5.49 -6.46
CA VAL A 140 11.35 -6.59 -5.65
C VAL A 140 9.90 -6.27 -5.29
N PHE A 141 8.98 -7.20 -5.52
CA PHE A 141 7.57 -6.95 -5.25
C PHE A 141 6.81 -8.20 -4.83
N ILE A 142 5.72 -8.00 -4.09
CA ILE A 142 4.79 -9.06 -3.72
C ILE A 142 3.79 -9.25 -4.87
N ASN A 143 3.83 -10.40 -5.53
CA ASN A 143 2.82 -10.77 -6.53
C ASN A 143 1.73 -11.65 -5.92
N ARG A 144 0.46 -11.29 -6.09
CA ARG A 144 -0.69 -12.10 -5.68
C ARG A 144 -1.18 -13.00 -6.81
N SER A 145 -0.61 -14.21 -6.87
CA SER A 145 -0.99 -15.22 -7.85
C SER A 145 -2.36 -15.84 -7.53
N TYR A 146 -3.21 -15.99 -8.54
CA TYR A 146 -4.50 -16.67 -8.41
C TYR A 146 -4.46 -17.99 -9.16
N ARG A 147 -4.73 -19.09 -8.46
CA ARG A 147 -4.83 -20.44 -9.06
C ARG A 147 -6.19 -21.04 -8.79
N ARG A 148 -6.68 -21.86 -9.72
CA ARG A 148 -7.90 -22.65 -9.51
C ARG A 148 -7.60 -23.79 -8.55
N ASP A 149 -8.43 -23.90 -7.52
CA ASP A 149 -8.53 -25.01 -6.60
C ASP A 149 -9.97 -25.53 -6.66
N GLY A 150 -10.19 -26.52 -7.53
CA GLY A 150 -11.52 -26.97 -7.93
C GLY A 150 -12.38 -25.83 -8.51
N ARG A 151 -13.51 -25.53 -7.85
CA ARG A 151 -14.45 -24.46 -8.25
C ARG A 151 -14.13 -23.09 -7.65
N ARG A 152 -13.02 -22.96 -6.91
CA ARG A 152 -12.66 -21.72 -6.22
C ARG A 152 -11.32 -21.22 -6.70
N TRP A 153 -11.16 -19.90 -6.61
CA TRP A 153 -9.87 -19.26 -6.78
C TRP A 153 -9.15 -19.17 -5.43
N ARG A 154 -7.91 -19.61 -5.39
CA ARG A 154 -7.00 -19.44 -4.26
C ARG A 154 -5.94 -18.40 -4.62
N MET A 155 -5.80 -17.41 -3.75
CA MET A 155 -4.73 -16.41 -3.83
C MET A 155 -3.55 -16.85 -2.99
N THR A 156 -2.35 -16.80 -3.55
CA THR A 156 -1.09 -17.03 -2.85
C THR A 156 -0.11 -15.90 -3.19
N PRO A 157 0.44 -15.19 -2.18
CA PRO A 157 1.47 -14.20 -2.42
C PRO A 157 2.83 -14.88 -2.65
N HIS A 158 3.65 -14.28 -3.50
CA HIS A 158 5.03 -14.68 -3.77
C HIS A 158 5.89 -13.44 -3.92
N LEU A 159 7.13 -13.49 -3.46
CA LEU A 159 8.13 -12.47 -3.80
C LEU A 159 8.62 -12.71 -5.22
N ARG A 160 8.75 -11.62 -5.98
CA ARG A 160 9.22 -11.57 -7.37
C ARG A 160 10.27 -10.51 -7.52
N ARG A 161 11.16 -10.72 -8.50
CA ARG A 161 12.20 -9.79 -8.90
C ARG A 161 12.16 -9.59 -10.41
N ILE A 162 12.33 -8.35 -10.87
CA ILE A 162 12.53 -7.97 -12.28
C ILE A 162 13.57 -6.86 -12.34
N GLY A 163 14.25 -6.69 -13.47
CA GLY A 163 15.12 -5.54 -13.70
C GLY A 163 14.32 -4.25 -13.82
N ALA A 164 14.91 -3.14 -13.40
CA ALA A 164 14.31 -1.80 -13.45
C ALA A 164 14.10 -1.26 -14.88
N ASN A 165 14.69 -1.92 -15.87
CA ASN A 165 14.48 -1.71 -17.31
C ASN A 165 13.45 -2.70 -17.91
N GLY A 166 12.84 -3.56 -17.09
CA GLY A 166 11.94 -4.63 -17.54
C GLY A 166 12.66 -5.90 -18.01
N GLU A 167 13.98 -5.99 -17.87
CA GLU A 167 14.69 -7.25 -18.10
C GLU A 167 14.26 -8.28 -17.04
N MET A 168 13.69 -9.39 -17.50
CA MET A 168 13.18 -10.41 -16.59
C MET A 168 14.33 -11.20 -15.99
N PHE A 169 14.54 -11.03 -14.67
CA PHE A 169 15.19 -12.07 -13.87
C PHE A 169 14.18 -13.20 -13.68
N VAL A 170 14.28 -14.26 -14.48
CA VAL A 170 13.48 -15.47 -14.25
C VAL A 170 14.05 -16.23 -13.06
N GLY A 171 13.90 -15.65 -11.87
CA GLY A 171 14.15 -16.29 -10.59
C GLY A 171 12.96 -17.13 -10.17
N ALA A 172 13.23 -18.24 -9.47
CA ALA A 172 12.17 -19.00 -8.81
C ALA A 172 11.41 -18.08 -7.83
N PRO A 173 10.08 -18.21 -7.69
CA PRO A 173 9.35 -17.50 -6.66
C PRO A 173 9.95 -17.78 -5.29
N ALA A 174 10.30 -16.73 -4.54
CA ALA A 174 10.53 -16.89 -3.12
C ALA A 174 9.17 -16.95 -2.39
N PRO A 175 9.03 -17.83 -1.37
CA PRO A 175 7.86 -17.84 -0.51
C PRO A 175 7.64 -16.47 0.14
N ALA A 176 6.38 -16.11 0.35
CA ALA A 176 6.00 -14.95 1.15
C ALA A 176 4.95 -15.38 2.17
N HIS A 177 4.88 -14.68 3.30
CA HIS A 177 3.80 -14.90 4.26
C HIS A 177 2.44 -14.77 3.56
N CYS A 178 1.44 -15.58 3.91
CA CYS A 178 0.13 -15.56 3.23
C CYS A 178 -0.61 -14.21 3.31
N ALA A 179 -0.22 -13.41 4.29
CA ALA A 179 -0.71 -12.08 4.59
C ALA A 179 0.32 -10.99 4.22
N ALA A 180 1.30 -11.32 3.36
CA ALA A 180 2.31 -10.37 2.92
C ALA A 180 1.67 -9.14 2.28
N ASN A 181 2.17 -7.97 2.67
CA ASN A 181 1.58 -6.70 2.32
C ASN A 181 2.56 -5.83 1.53
N ASP A 182 3.69 -5.49 2.15
CA ASP A 182 4.74 -4.67 1.55
C ASP A 182 6.14 -5.29 1.73
N VAL A 183 7.12 -4.76 1.01
CA VAL A 183 8.49 -5.29 0.94
C VAL A 183 9.50 -4.15 1.02
N ALA A 184 10.58 -4.38 1.77
CA ALA A 184 11.78 -3.54 1.70
C ALA A 184 12.97 -4.42 1.29
N ALA A 185 13.62 -4.02 0.20
CA ALA A 185 14.78 -4.70 -0.35
C ALA A 185 15.99 -3.77 -0.37
N ASP A 186 17.13 -4.30 0.05
CA ASP A 186 18.44 -3.66 -0.11
C ASP A 186 19.47 -4.76 -0.32
N ASP A 187 20.09 -4.76 -1.50
CA ASP A 187 21.03 -5.77 -1.95
C ASP A 187 20.44 -7.20 -1.92
N SER A 188 20.93 -8.03 -0.99
CA SER A 188 20.44 -9.39 -0.78
C SER A 188 19.39 -9.50 0.33
N LYS A 189 19.20 -8.47 1.15
CA LYS A 189 18.31 -8.50 2.32
C LYS A 189 16.91 -8.05 1.91
N VAL A 190 15.97 -9.00 1.89
CA VAL A 190 14.55 -8.74 1.64
C VAL A 190 13.76 -9.05 2.89
N VAL A 191 12.98 -8.07 3.34
CA VAL A 191 12.00 -8.25 4.40
C VAL A 191 10.62 -7.86 3.89
N THR A 192 9.59 -8.51 4.42
CA THR A 192 8.20 -8.24 4.09
C THR A 192 7.40 -7.93 5.33
N THR A 193 6.42 -7.05 5.21
CA THR A 193 5.39 -6.95 6.23
C THR A 193 4.32 -8.00 6.00
N PHE A 194 3.69 -8.43 7.09
CA PHE A 194 2.49 -9.26 7.03
C PHE A 194 1.39 -8.65 7.88
N ASP A 195 0.21 -8.44 7.30
CA ASP A 195 -0.87 -7.67 7.95
C ASP A 195 -1.67 -8.47 8.98
N HIS A 196 -1.53 -9.80 8.98
CA HIS A 196 -2.12 -10.75 9.94
C HIS A 196 -1.20 -11.94 10.15
N ALA A 197 -1.13 -12.49 11.37
CA ALA A 197 -0.37 -13.72 11.63
C ALA A 197 -1.06 -14.96 11.04
N SER A 198 -2.40 -14.96 11.04
CA SER A 198 -3.19 -16.09 10.55
C SER A 198 -3.66 -15.87 9.11
N CYS A 199 -3.74 -16.95 8.34
CA CYS A 199 -4.33 -16.93 7.00
C CYS A 199 -5.87 -17.12 7.05
N GLY A 200 -6.59 -16.60 6.05
CA GLY A 200 -8.01 -16.91 5.84
C GLY A 200 -8.94 -16.44 6.96
N ILE A 201 -9.71 -17.34 7.56
CA ILE A 201 -10.70 -17.00 8.61
C ILE A 201 -10.01 -16.43 9.86
N GLY A 202 -8.79 -16.89 10.19
CA GLY A 202 -8.03 -16.40 11.33
C GLY A 202 -7.70 -14.91 11.24
N ALA A 203 -7.37 -14.41 10.04
CA ALA A 203 -7.19 -12.97 9.80
C ALA A 203 -8.45 -12.17 10.14
N GLY A 204 -9.64 -12.73 9.89
CA GLY A 204 -10.91 -12.11 10.26
C GLY A 204 -11.07 -11.95 11.77
N LEU A 205 -10.68 -12.96 12.55
CA LEU A 205 -10.72 -12.90 14.02
C LEU A 205 -9.71 -11.89 14.57
N GLU A 206 -8.49 -11.87 14.03
CA GLU A 206 -7.48 -10.86 14.38
C GLU A 206 -8.00 -9.43 14.15
N ASN A 207 -8.72 -9.21 13.04
CA ASN A 207 -9.37 -7.93 12.75
C ASN A 207 -10.45 -7.56 13.79
N VAL A 208 -11.22 -8.53 14.27
CA VAL A 208 -12.29 -8.28 15.26
C VAL A 208 -11.69 -7.93 16.63
N PHE A 209 -10.69 -8.70 17.07
CA PHE A 209 -10.07 -8.52 18.38
C PHE A 209 -8.92 -7.51 18.41
N ARG A 210 -8.58 -6.91 17.27
CA ARG A 210 -7.47 -5.95 17.11
C ARG A 210 -6.15 -6.49 17.67
N LEU A 211 -5.86 -7.76 17.40
CA LEU A 211 -4.68 -8.43 17.95
C LEU A 211 -3.40 -7.85 17.34
N LYS A 212 -2.41 -7.58 18.19
CA LYS A 212 -1.06 -7.17 17.79
C LYS A 212 -0.21 -8.38 17.45
N ARG A 213 -0.50 -9.00 16.31
CA ARG A 213 0.20 -10.21 15.84
C ARG A 213 0.83 -10.05 14.45
N SER A 214 0.58 -8.93 13.78
CA SER A 214 1.19 -8.59 12.50
C SER A 214 2.61 -8.05 12.71
N GLY A 215 3.42 -7.99 11.66
CA GLY A 215 4.77 -7.45 11.76
C GLY A 215 5.61 -7.65 10.51
N VAL A 216 6.88 -8.00 10.70
CA VAL A 216 7.91 -8.14 9.66
C VAL A 216 8.43 -9.56 9.64
N ALA A 217 8.62 -10.10 8.44
CA ALA A 217 9.20 -11.41 8.20
C ALA A 217 10.31 -11.33 7.15
N ASP A 218 11.35 -12.13 7.34
CA ASP A 218 12.37 -12.42 6.33
C ASP A 218 12.09 -13.78 5.66
N GLU A 219 13.10 -14.37 5.03
CA GLU A 219 13.00 -15.68 4.39
C GLU A 219 12.81 -16.85 5.38
N ASP A 220 13.27 -16.70 6.63
CA ASP A 220 13.21 -17.72 7.68
C ASP A 220 11.92 -17.62 8.50
N GLY A 221 11.29 -16.45 8.54
CA GLY A 221 9.96 -16.26 9.11
C GLY A 221 9.79 -14.92 9.82
N PRO A 222 8.81 -14.81 10.75
CA PRO A 222 8.56 -13.57 11.48
C PRO A 222 9.74 -13.17 12.37
N VAL A 223 10.34 -12.01 12.09
CA VAL A 223 11.38 -11.36 12.90
C VAL A 223 10.85 -10.24 13.79
N PHE A 224 9.60 -9.81 13.55
CA PHE A 224 8.83 -8.92 14.40
C PHE A 224 7.33 -9.27 14.29
N SER A 225 6.59 -9.28 15.39
CA SER A 225 5.16 -9.67 15.38
C SER A 225 4.29 -8.92 16.40
N LYS A 226 4.65 -7.66 16.70
CA LYS A 226 4.00 -6.84 17.75
C LYS A 226 3.21 -5.64 17.22
N ALA A 227 2.96 -5.55 15.91
CA ALA A 227 2.14 -4.49 15.32
C ALA A 227 0.65 -4.92 15.27
N ALA A 228 -0.26 -3.94 15.33
CA ALA A 228 -1.64 -4.06 14.87
C ALA A 228 -1.77 -3.59 13.42
N TYR A 229 -1.77 -4.55 12.49
CA TYR A 229 -1.84 -4.37 11.05
C TYR A 229 -0.59 -3.67 10.47
N ALA A 230 0.51 -4.41 10.37
CA ALA A 230 1.70 -3.99 9.63
C ALA A 230 1.41 -3.88 8.13
N ASN A 231 1.76 -2.75 7.54
CA ASN A 231 1.38 -2.37 6.19
C ASN A 231 2.61 -1.97 5.39
N GLY A 232 2.80 -0.70 5.05
CA GLY A 232 4.03 -0.20 4.46
C GLY A 232 5.29 -0.49 5.27
N ILE A 233 6.40 -0.68 4.58
CA ILE A 233 7.74 -0.77 5.18
C ILE A 233 8.76 0.01 4.37
N ALA A 234 9.59 0.76 5.08
CA ALA A 234 10.70 1.49 4.48
C ALA A 234 12.00 1.15 5.21
N ARG A 235 13.10 1.08 4.47
CA ARG A 235 14.44 0.93 5.03
C ARG A 235 15.03 2.32 5.27
N LEU A 236 15.43 2.60 6.51
CA LEU A 236 16.08 3.86 6.90
C LEU A 236 17.61 3.72 6.88
N ALA A 237 18.10 2.55 7.29
CA ALA A 237 19.50 2.15 7.26
C ALA A 237 19.61 0.62 7.19
N GLU A 238 20.83 0.07 7.17
CA GLU A 238 21.05 -1.38 7.13
C GLU A 238 20.29 -2.14 8.24
N ASP A 239 20.30 -1.57 9.46
CA ASP A 239 19.72 -2.17 10.66
C ASP A 239 18.47 -1.44 11.17
N GLU A 240 17.92 -0.50 10.40
CA GLU A 240 16.78 0.33 10.79
C GLU A 240 15.66 0.30 9.75
N LEU A 241 14.46 -0.02 10.23
CA LEU A 241 13.25 -0.13 9.41
C LEU A 241 12.16 0.76 10.00
N ALA A 242 11.35 1.35 9.12
CA ALA A 242 10.10 2.01 9.49
C ALA A 242 8.93 1.14 9.02
N VAL A 243 7.95 0.90 9.88
CA VAL A 243 6.76 0.09 9.56
C VAL A 243 5.49 0.86 9.86
N ALA A 244 4.61 0.99 8.87
CA ALA A 244 3.27 1.53 9.05
C ALA A 244 2.42 0.54 9.85
N ALA A 245 2.06 0.90 11.09
CA ALA A 245 1.11 0.16 11.90
C ALA A 245 -0.28 0.78 11.74
N THR A 246 -1.01 0.37 10.70
CA THR A 246 -2.27 0.99 10.26
C THR A 246 -3.25 1.19 11.40
N ARG A 247 -3.48 0.16 12.22
CA ARG A 247 -4.48 0.22 13.30
C ARG A 247 -3.97 0.87 14.58
N GLU A 248 -2.70 1.22 14.62
CA GLU A 248 -2.08 1.98 15.71
C GLU A 248 -2.00 3.47 15.41
N SER A 249 -2.28 3.90 14.17
CA SER A 249 -2.07 5.29 13.75
C SER A 249 -0.65 5.76 13.99
N ALA A 250 0.33 4.91 13.64
CA ALA A 250 1.72 5.21 13.91
C ALA A 250 2.67 4.54 12.91
N ILE A 251 3.85 5.13 12.77
CA ILE A 251 5.03 4.48 12.22
C ILE A 251 5.82 3.90 13.39
N LEU A 252 6.16 2.61 13.31
CA LEU A 252 7.06 1.94 14.24
C LEU A 252 8.48 2.00 13.68
N LEU A 253 9.41 2.52 14.47
CA LEU A 253 10.83 2.52 14.13
C LEU A 253 11.45 1.28 14.76
N LEU A 254 11.83 0.33 13.91
CA LEU A 254 12.40 -0.95 14.30
C LEU A 254 13.91 -0.92 14.10
N LYS A 255 14.63 -1.55 15.03
CA LYS A 255 16.07 -1.74 14.95
C LYS A 255 16.45 -3.18 15.25
N ASN A 256 17.58 -3.62 14.70
CA ASN A 256 18.14 -4.91 15.06
C ASN A 256 18.56 -4.96 16.54
N SER A 257 18.41 -6.14 17.12
CA SER A 257 18.83 -6.52 18.46
C SER A 257 19.27 -7.99 18.42
N ASP A 258 19.94 -8.48 19.47
CA ASP A 258 20.43 -9.86 19.56
C ASP A 258 19.32 -10.90 19.38
N ASP A 259 18.08 -10.55 19.76
CA ASP A 259 16.89 -11.41 19.68
C ASP A 259 15.98 -11.12 18.47
N GLY A 260 16.46 -10.36 17.48
CA GLY A 260 15.71 -9.93 16.29
C GLY A 260 15.28 -8.46 16.33
N LEU A 261 14.25 -8.10 15.57
CA LEU A 261 13.80 -6.71 15.48
C LEU A 261 13.04 -6.27 16.73
N VAL A 262 13.37 -5.09 17.24
CA VAL A 262 12.69 -4.45 18.38
C VAL A 262 12.22 -3.05 18.03
N GLU A 263 11.10 -2.62 18.61
CA GLU A 263 10.60 -1.23 18.48
C GLU A 263 11.53 -0.31 19.28
N GLY A 264 12.32 0.50 18.58
CA GLY A 264 13.20 1.52 19.14
C GLY A 264 12.55 2.90 19.26
N GLY A 265 11.48 3.15 18.50
CA GLY A 265 10.77 4.42 18.50
C GLY A 265 9.41 4.33 17.80
N ARG A 266 8.64 5.41 17.92
CA ARG A 266 7.28 5.50 17.40
C ARG A 266 6.93 6.92 17.04
N ILE A 267 6.31 7.10 15.88
CA ILE A 267 5.78 8.38 15.41
C ILE A 267 4.27 8.26 15.33
N ALA A 268 3.55 9.06 16.13
CA ALA A 268 2.10 9.11 16.07
C ALA A 268 1.66 9.92 14.84
N LEU A 269 0.66 9.43 14.12
CA LEU A 269 0.18 10.03 12.88
C LEU A 269 -1.30 10.43 12.97
N PRO A 270 -1.70 11.52 12.28
CA PRO A 270 -3.09 11.97 12.23
C PRO A 270 -3.93 11.17 11.24
N GLY A 271 -3.86 9.84 11.31
CA GLY A 271 -4.51 8.95 10.36
C GLY A 271 -3.98 7.53 10.48
N ARG A 272 -4.44 6.65 9.59
CA ARG A 272 -4.09 5.23 9.60
C ARG A 272 -3.15 4.98 8.43
N PRO A 273 -1.82 4.85 8.65
CA PRO A 273 -0.86 4.78 7.56
C PRO A 273 -1.06 3.51 6.72
N ASP A 274 -0.81 3.63 5.42
CA ASP A 274 -0.79 2.53 4.45
C ASP A 274 0.67 2.26 4.05
N ASN A 275 1.12 2.62 2.84
CA ASN A 275 2.51 2.44 2.41
C ASN A 275 3.42 3.62 2.81
N LEU A 276 4.73 3.35 2.86
CA LEU A 276 5.77 4.29 3.25
C LEU A 276 6.80 4.42 2.13
N THR A 277 7.22 5.64 1.81
CA THR A 277 8.40 5.88 0.97
C THR A 277 9.40 6.74 1.72
N VAL A 278 10.69 6.58 1.42
CA VAL A 278 11.74 7.48 1.91
C VAL A 278 11.95 8.58 0.88
N ALA A 279 11.76 9.84 1.28
CA ALA A 279 12.09 11.00 0.45
C ALA A 279 13.62 11.24 0.43
N GLU A 280 14.10 12.03 -0.52
CA GLU A 280 15.53 12.31 -0.71
C GLU A 280 16.22 12.88 0.55
N ASN A 281 15.48 13.67 1.33
CA ASN A 281 15.94 14.27 2.58
C ASN A 281 15.96 13.27 3.78
N GLY A 282 15.63 11.99 3.55
CA GLY A 282 15.55 10.94 4.57
C GLY A 282 14.26 10.94 5.40
N MET A 283 13.30 11.80 5.05
CA MET A 283 11.99 11.83 5.70
C MET A 283 11.11 10.70 5.19
N LEU A 284 10.17 10.25 6.02
CA LEU A 284 9.19 9.24 5.65
C LEU A 284 7.94 9.92 5.11
N VAL A 285 7.52 9.57 3.89
CA VAL A 285 6.23 9.98 3.34
C VAL A 285 5.25 8.84 3.51
N ALA A 286 4.08 9.15 4.08
CA ALA A 286 3.04 8.18 4.37
C ALA A 286 1.68 8.63 3.85
N ALA A 287 1.05 7.79 3.02
CA ALA A 287 -0.36 7.92 2.72
C ALA A 287 -1.19 7.36 3.88
N LEU A 288 -2.16 8.14 4.34
CA LEU A 288 -3.00 7.82 5.49
C LEU A 288 -4.46 7.68 5.07
N HIS A 289 -5.16 6.75 5.71
CA HIS A 289 -6.61 6.67 5.70
C HIS A 289 -7.19 7.38 6.92
N PRO A 290 -7.85 8.55 6.77
CA PRO A 290 -8.52 9.20 7.89
C PRO A 290 -9.66 8.35 8.46
N SER A 291 -10.26 7.47 7.65
CA SER A 291 -11.38 6.61 8.08
C SER A 291 -11.35 5.23 7.43
N LEU A 292 -10.97 4.21 8.21
CA LEU A 292 -10.99 2.80 7.76
C LEU A 292 -12.39 2.30 7.44
N SER A 293 -13.43 2.85 8.07
CA SER A 293 -14.83 2.47 7.78
C SER A 293 -15.28 2.99 6.41
N LYS A 294 -14.95 4.25 6.06
CA LYS A 294 -15.19 4.78 4.71
C LYS A 294 -14.39 4.01 3.65
N LEU A 295 -13.12 3.73 3.92
CA LEU A 295 -12.29 2.89 3.05
C LEU A 295 -12.92 1.50 2.82
N ALA A 296 -13.33 0.83 3.89
CA ALA A 296 -13.96 -0.48 3.80
C ALA A 296 -15.28 -0.44 3.01
N ALA A 297 -16.09 0.60 3.20
CA ALA A 297 -17.34 0.79 2.46
C ALA A 297 -17.08 0.98 0.95
N ALA A 298 -16.15 1.86 0.59
CA ALA A 298 -15.78 2.12 -0.80
C ALA A 298 -15.17 0.87 -1.46
N ARG A 299 -14.22 0.19 -0.80
CA ARG A 299 -13.55 -1.01 -1.34
C ARG A 299 -14.49 -2.22 -1.48
N LYS A 300 -15.35 -2.47 -0.50
CA LYS A 300 -16.17 -3.70 -0.45
C LYS A 300 -17.48 -3.56 -1.22
N PHE A 301 -18.10 -2.39 -1.17
CA PHE A 301 -19.44 -2.18 -1.73
C PHE A 301 -19.45 -1.20 -2.90
N GLY A 302 -18.35 -0.46 -3.15
CA GLY A 302 -18.32 0.58 -4.17
C GLY A 302 -19.19 1.79 -3.81
N PHE A 303 -19.49 1.97 -2.52
CA PHE A 303 -20.30 3.09 -2.05
C PHE A 303 -19.43 4.19 -1.45
N GLY A 304 -19.72 5.43 -1.85
CA GLY A 304 -19.06 6.62 -1.36
C GLY A 304 -17.61 6.74 -1.82
N LYS A 305 -16.94 7.79 -1.33
CA LYS A 305 -15.52 8.02 -1.48
C LYS A 305 -14.82 7.88 -0.13
N ALA A 306 -13.54 7.54 -0.15
CA ALA A 306 -12.73 7.43 1.05
C ALA A 306 -11.73 8.61 1.09
N PRO A 307 -11.68 9.38 2.19
CA PRO A 307 -10.76 10.50 2.32
C PRO A 307 -9.30 10.08 2.15
N SER A 308 -8.46 11.03 1.75
CA SER A 308 -7.02 10.84 1.59
C SER A 308 -6.28 11.89 2.40
N ARG A 309 -5.19 11.49 3.05
CA ARG A 309 -4.25 12.40 3.71
C ARG A 309 -2.85 11.90 3.47
N ILE A 310 -1.89 12.79 3.27
CA ILE A 310 -0.49 12.44 3.08
C ILE A 310 0.34 13.30 4.02
N VAL A 311 1.30 12.67 4.69
CA VAL A 311 2.18 13.34 5.66
C VAL A 311 3.63 13.01 5.39
N GLU A 312 4.49 13.93 5.77
CA GLU A 312 5.92 13.75 5.90
C GLU A 312 6.24 13.61 7.40
N ALA A 313 7.09 12.65 7.76
CA ALA A 313 7.45 12.37 9.14
C ALA A 313 8.97 12.25 9.29
N ASP A 314 9.53 12.93 10.29
CA ASP A 314 10.96 12.85 10.61
C ASP A 314 11.24 11.62 11.49
N PRO A 315 11.96 10.61 11.02
CA PRO A 315 12.28 9.44 11.83
C PRO A 315 13.17 9.75 13.05
N ARG A 316 13.87 10.88 13.06
CA ARG A 316 14.80 11.25 14.13
C ARG A 316 14.12 12.03 15.26
N THR A 317 13.22 12.94 14.89
CA THR A 317 12.56 13.85 15.85
C THR A 317 11.12 13.45 16.14
N GLY A 318 10.50 12.65 15.28
CA GLY A 318 9.07 12.33 15.33
C GLY A 318 8.16 13.48 14.90
N ALA A 319 8.71 14.56 14.35
CA ALA A 319 7.93 15.66 13.78
C ALA A 319 7.11 15.18 12.58
N VAL A 320 5.90 15.72 12.42
CA VAL A 320 4.96 15.37 11.34
C VAL A 320 4.45 16.64 10.67
N THR A 321 4.52 16.66 9.34
CA THR A 321 4.01 17.75 8.49
C THR A 321 2.90 17.23 7.59
N LEU A 322 1.80 17.97 7.46
CA LEU A 322 0.78 17.65 6.46
C LEU A 322 1.29 18.05 5.07
N LEU A 323 1.36 17.08 4.15
CA LEU A 323 1.66 17.37 2.75
C LEU A 323 0.38 17.65 1.97
N PHE A 324 -0.64 16.80 2.13
CA PHE A 324 -1.90 16.90 1.40
C PHE A 324 -3.05 16.42 2.27
N ASP A 325 -4.20 17.08 2.22
CA ASP A 325 -5.40 16.66 2.95
C ASP A 325 -6.67 16.85 2.11
N ASP A 326 -7.36 15.75 1.80
CA ASP A 326 -8.64 15.73 1.10
C ASP A 326 -9.69 14.98 1.95
N PRO A 327 -10.21 15.63 3.01
CA PRO A 327 -11.12 15.00 3.97
C PRO A 327 -12.48 14.60 3.35
N GLN A 328 -12.81 15.16 2.20
CA GLN A 328 -14.06 14.91 1.47
C GLN A 328 -13.86 14.00 0.25
N ALA A 329 -12.62 13.64 -0.07
CA ALA A 329 -12.25 12.98 -1.33
C ALA A 329 -12.81 13.73 -2.54
N ALA A 330 -12.71 15.06 -2.52
CA ALA A 330 -13.13 15.93 -3.61
C ALA A 330 -12.30 15.65 -4.87
N LEU A 331 -10.97 15.55 -4.72
CA LEU A 331 -10.01 15.35 -5.78
C LEU A 331 -9.53 13.90 -5.88
N PHE A 332 -9.11 13.29 -4.76
CA PHE A 332 -8.45 11.99 -4.78
C PHE A 332 -8.88 11.11 -3.59
N SER A 333 -9.34 9.90 -3.89
CA SER A 333 -9.93 8.98 -2.92
C SER A 333 -8.98 7.82 -2.59
N ALA A 334 -8.89 7.46 -1.31
CA ALA A 334 -8.17 6.29 -0.82
C ALA A 334 -6.70 6.22 -1.26
N ALA A 335 -5.94 7.30 -1.08
CA ALA A 335 -4.49 7.26 -1.26
C ALA A 335 -3.88 6.13 -0.41
N THR A 336 -2.98 5.35 -1.00
CA THR A 336 -2.32 4.20 -0.34
C THR A 336 -0.81 4.26 -0.38
N ALA A 337 -0.24 5.00 -1.33
CA ALA A 337 1.17 5.31 -1.37
C ALA A 337 1.36 6.73 -1.88
N ALA A 338 2.46 7.37 -1.46
CA ALA A 338 2.82 8.69 -1.91
C ALA A 338 4.33 8.86 -1.80
N ALA A 339 4.89 9.66 -2.70
CA ALA A 339 6.31 9.97 -2.76
C ALA A 339 6.47 11.49 -3.00
N GLU A 340 7.35 12.11 -2.21
CA GLU A 340 7.70 13.51 -2.36
C GLU A 340 9.12 13.65 -2.91
N THR A 341 9.28 14.57 -3.86
CA THR A 341 10.57 14.95 -4.47
C THR A 341 10.69 16.47 -4.45
N GLU A 342 11.83 17.00 -4.90
CA GLU A 342 11.99 18.45 -5.08
C GLU A 342 10.95 19.08 -6.04
N ASN A 343 10.40 18.28 -6.96
CA ASN A 343 9.43 18.75 -7.96
C ASN A 343 7.98 18.78 -7.42
N GLY A 344 7.71 18.07 -6.33
CA GLY A 344 6.41 18.02 -5.69
C GLY A 344 6.03 16.63 -5.17
N LEU A 345 4.73 16.39 -5.08
CA LEU A 345 4.15 15.20 -4.48
C LEU A 345 3.42 14.37 -5.52
N VAL A 346 3.65 13.05 -5.53
CA VAL A 346 2.86 12.09 -6.31
C VAL A 346 2.19 11.10 -5.37
N ALA A 347 0.94 10.73 -5.64
CA ALA A 347 0.23 9.72 -4.84
C ALA A 347 -0.57 8.74 -5.69
N GLY A 348 -0.59 7.49 -5.23
CA GLY A 348 -1.34 6.37 -5.79
C GLY A 348 -2.55 6.04 -4.93
N SER A 349 -3.56 5.44 -5.53
CA SER A 349 -4.80 5.03 -4.86
C SER A 349 -5.15 3.58 -5.17
N VAL A 350 -5.67 2.88 -4.16
CA VAL A 350 -6.22 1.53 -4.32
C VAL A 350 -7.59 1.49 -5.01
N LEU A 351 -8.22 2.64 -5.29
CA LEU A 351 -9.55 2.73 -5.90
C LEU A 351 -9.60 3.58 -7.17
N ASP A 352 -8.83 4.67 -7.23
CA ASP A 352 -8.90 5.63 -8.32
C ASP A 352 -8.09 5.18 -9.55
N GLU A 353 -8.36 5.88 -10.66
CA GLU A 353 -7.57 5.81 -11.89
C GLU A 353 -6.42 6.80 -11.83
N GLY A 354 -5.25 6.36 -12.27
CA GLY A 354 -4.07 7.20 -12.39
C GLY A 354 -3.48 7.63 -11.04
N LEU A 355 -2.85 8.80 -11.04
CA LEU A 355 -2.12 9.35 -9.91
C LEU A 355 -2.65 10.75 -9.54
N LEU A 356 -2.50 11.12 -8.28
CA LEU A 356 -2.47 12.52 -7.85
C LEU A 356 -1.07 13.06 -8.09
N VAL A 357 -0.95 14.24 -8.69
CA VAL A 357 0.30 14.96 -8.83
C VAL A 357 0.09 16.39 -8.35
N CYS A 358 0.88 16.80 -7.37
CA CYS A 358 0.88 18.14 -6.82
C CYS A 358 2.23 18.80 -7.05
N ARG A 359 2.23 20.09 -7.31
CA ARG A 359 3.46 20.89 -7.41
C ARG A 359 3.43 21.97 -6.35
N ALA A 360 4.58 22.29 -5.79
CA ALA A 360 4.67 23.54 -5.05
C ALA A 360 4.51 24.68 -6.06
N ASP A 361 3.70 25.70 -5.72
CA ASP A 361 3.76 26.97 -6.43
C ASP A 361 5.21 27.47 -6.43
N ALA A 362 5.72 27.80 -7.62
CA ALA A 362 7.08 28.32 -7.80
C ALA A 362 7.23 29.75 -7.26
#